data_AF-A0A6B2DJV5-F1
#
_entry.id   AF-A0A6B2DJV5-F1
#
_cell.length_a   1.000
_cell.length_b   1.000
_cell.length_c   1.000
_cell.angle_alpha   90.00
_cell.angle_beta   90.00
_cell.angle_gamma   90.00
#
_symmetry.space_group_name_H-M   'P 1'
#
loop_
_entity.id
_entity.type
_entity.pdbx_description
1 polymer ?
#
loop_
_entity_poly.entity_id
_entity_poly.type
_entity_poly.pdbx_seq_one_letter_code
_entity_poly.pdbx_strand_id
1 'polypeptide(L)'
;GPPSDPRLEFRFAGADAQPHLVVAALLAAGRFGLEEGLAPPEPGVSTGTLAASPWEALSLLERVGELLGADVAAQLTALLTEEIESGLDAVTDWQRRRGALRS
;
A
#
# COMPACT_ATOMS: atom_id res chain seq x y z
N GLY A 1 24.50 -3.22 26.38
CA GLY A 1 24.34 -1.89 25.77
C GLY A 1 23.28 -1.96 24.68
N PRO A 2 22.76 -0.83 24.20
CA PRO A 2 21.84 -0.83 23.05
C PRO A 2 22.51 -1.46 21.82
N PRO A 3 21.71 -2.01 20.87
CA PRO A 3 22.25 -2.62 19.66
C PRO A 3 23.08 -1.61 18.86
N SER A 4 24.20 -2.06 18.31
CA SER A 4 25.17 -1.21 17.60
C SER A 4 24.73 -0.77 16.20
N ASP A 5 23.57 -1.24 15.73
CA ASP A 5 23.06 -0.99 14.38
C ASP A 5 21.51 -0.92 14.39
N PRO A 6 20.93 0.18 14.90
CA PRO A 6 19.48 0.34 14.93
C PRO A 6 18.94 0.51 13.52
N ARG A 7 17.91 -0.28 13.18
CA ARG A 7 17.24 -0.27 11.88
C ARG A 7 15.74 -0.43 12.03
N LEU A 8 15.00 0.09 11.05
CA LEU A 8 13.56 -0.12 10.91
C LEU A 8 13.31 -1.19 9.85
N GLU A 9 12.42 -2.13 10.16
CA GLU A 9 11.98 -3.17 9.23
C GLU A 9 10.49 -2.98 8.94
N PHE A 10 10.15 -2.72 7.67
CA PHE A 10 8.77 -2.58 7.22
C PHE A 10 8.35 -3.86 6.48
N ARG A 11 7.33 -4.55 7.01
CA ARG A 11 6.96 -5.92 6.59
C ARG A 11 5.64 -6.01 5.81
N PHE A 12 5.12 -4.89 5.33
CA PHE A 12 3.82 -4.83 4.64
C PHE A 12 3.92 -4.93 3.11
N ALA A 13 5.06 -4.59 2.50
CA ALA A 13 5.25 -4.72 1.07
C ALA A 13 5.43 -6.19 0.67
N GLY A 14 4.64 -6.66 -0.30
CA GLY A 14 4.81 -7.97 -0.92
C GLY A 14 6.03 -8.02 -1.84
N ALA A 15 6.43 -9.23 -2.23
CA ALA A 15 7.56 -9.44 -3.15
C ALA A 15 7.27 -8.99 -4.60
N ASP A 16 6.00 -8.76 -4.92
CA ASP A 16 5.46 -8.24 -6.16
C ASP A 16 5.50 -6.70 -6.24
N ALA A 17 5.76 -6.00 -5.13
CA ALA A 17 5.82 -4.55 -5.10
C ALA A 17 7.05 -4.01 -5.85
N GLN A 18 6.89 -2.87 -6.52
CA GLN A 18 8.00 -2.16 -7.18
C GLN A 18 8.97 -1.59 -6.14
N PRO A 19 10.24 -2.06 -6.04
CA PRO A 19 11.11 -1.71 -4.91
C PRO A 19 11.39 -0.22 -4.79
N HIS A 20 11.51 0.50 -5.91
CA HIS A 20 11.76 1.94 -5.92
C HIS A 20 10.59 2.74 -5.33
N LEU A 21 9.35 2.35 -5.60
CA LEU A 21 8.17 3.02 -5.03
C LEU A 21 8.05 2.74 -3.54
N VAL A 22 8.35 1.52 -3.10
CA VAL A 22 8.37 1.17 -1.67
C VAL A 22 9.38 2.04 -0.93
N VAL A 23 10.62 2.11 -1.43
CA VAL A 23 11.67 2.94 -0.81
C VAL A 23 11.30 4.42 -0.83
N ALA A 24 10.78 4.93 -1.95
CA ALA A 24 10.34 6.33 -2.05
C ALA A 24 9.24 6.68 -1.03
N ALA A 25 8.21 5.83 -0.91
CA ALA A 25 7.13 6.03 0.05
C ALA A 25 7.62 6.01 1.51
N LEU A 26 8.52 5.07 1.85
CA LEU A 26 9.10 4.98 3.20
C LEU A 26 9.94 6.21 3.54
N LEU A 27 10.78 6.67 2.60
CA LEU A 27 11.58 7.89 2.79
C LEU A 27 10.70 9.13 2.90
N ALA A 28 9.66 9.26 2.08
CA ALA A 28 8.74 10.38 2.11
C ALA A 28 7.95 10.44 3.44
N ALA A 29 7.41 9.31 3.90
CA ALA A 29 6.71 9.23 5.18
C ALA A 29 7.63 9.51 6.38
N GLY A 30 8.85 8.96 6.37
CA GLY A 30 9.85 9.22 7.41
C GLY A 30 10.27 10.70 7.45
N ARG A 31 10.52 11.30 6.28
CA ARG A 31 10.83 12.73 6.15
C ARG A 31 9.67 13.59 6.68
N PHE A 32 8.42 13.28 6.29
CA PHE A 32 7.24 13.99 6.77
C PHE A 32 7.13 13.96 8.31
N GLY A 33 7.31 12.78 8.92
CA GLY A 33 7.28 12.67 10.39
C GLY A 33 8.36 13.49 11.09
N LEU A 34 9.55 13.62 10.50
CA LEU A 34 10.62 14.47 11.01
C LEU A 34 10.31 15.96 10.86
N GLU A 35 9.77 16.36 9.70
CA GLU A 35 9.43 17.76 9.40
C GLU A 35 8.29 18.27 10.29
N GLU A 36 7.29 17.43 10.52
CA GLU A 36 6.13 17.75 11.36
C GLU A 36 6.38 17.49 12.86
N GLY A 37 7.57 16.99 13.23
CA GLY A 37 7.92 16.72 14.62
C GLY A 37 7.00 15.69 15.30
N LEU A 38 6.54 14.69 14.56
CA LEU A 38 5.59 13.69 15.07
C LEU A 38 6.26 12.78 16.11
N ALA A 39 5.57 12.54 17.22
CA ALA A 39 5.99 11.54 18.19
C ALA A 39 5.59 10.14 17.69
N PRO A 40 6.48 9.14 17.74
CA PRO A 40 6.11 7.77 17.44
C PRO A 40 5.08 7.26 18.45
N PRO A 41 4.14 6.40 18.04
CA PRO A 41 3.22 5.75 18.95
C PRO A 41 3.97 4.82 19.92
N GLU A 42 3.32 4.47 21.04
CA GLU A 42 3.83 3.45 21.94
C GLU A 42 3.99 2.09 21.23
N PRO A 43 5.04 1.30 21.54
CA PRO A 43 5.26 0.00 20.92
C PRO A 43 4.05 -0.93 21.06
N GLY A 44 3.63 -1.55 19.95
CA GLY A 44 2.51 -2.48 19.92
C GLY A 44 1.12 -1.84 19.84
N VAL A 45 1.03 -0.51 19.86
CA VAL A 45 -0.24 0.19 19.63
C VAL A 45 -0.56 0.21 18.13
N SER A 46 -1.78 -0.22 17.78
CA SER A 46 -2.27 -0.10 16.41
C SER A 46 -2.59 1.35 16.08
N THR A 47 -1.98 1.89 15.03
CA THR A 47 -2.19 3.27 14.56
C THR A 47 -3.14 3.37 13.37
N GLY A 48 -3.70 2.25 12.91
CA GLY A 48 -4.61 2.22 11.77
C GLY A 48 -4.67 0.85 11.11
N THR A 49 -5.45 0.77 10.04
CA THR A 49 -5.59 -0.42 9.20
C THR A 49 -5.10 -0.12 7.79
N LEU A 50 -4.40 -1.08 7.18
CA LEU A 50 -4.07 -1.01 5.76
C LEU A 50 -5.32 -1.28 4.92
N ALA A 51 -5.31 -0.84 3.67
CA ALA A 51 -6.35 -1.18 2.70
C ALA A 51 -6.47 -2.70 2.58
N ALA A 52 -7.68 -3.22 2.75
CA ALA A 52 -7.97 -4.66 2.71
C ALA A 52 -8.30 -5.15 1.29
N SER A 53 -8.45 -4.23 0.32
CA SER A 53 -8.74 -4.57 -1.07
C SER A 53 -8.12 -3.56 -2.04
N PRO A 54 -7.95 -3.95 -3.33
CA PRO A 54 -7.52 -3.03 -4.38
C PRO A 54 -8.40 -1.78 -4.51
N TRP A 55 -9.72 -1.90 -4.31
CA TRP A 55 -10.65 -0.76 -4.38
C TRP A 55 -10.45 0.23 -3.23
N GLU A 56 -10.20 -0.28 -2.01
CA GLU A 56 -9.85 0.58 -0.88
C GLU A 56 -8.51 1.27 -1.11
N ALA A 57 -7.52 0.55 -1.64
CA ALA A 57 -6.23 1.14 -1.98
C ALA A 57 -6.38 2.25 -3.05
N LEU A 58 -7.17 2.00 -4.09
CA LEU A 58 -7.47 2.97 -5.14
C LEU A 58 -8.07 4.27 -4.57
N SER A 59 -9.00 4.16 -3.61
CA SER A 59 -9.60 5.33 -2.96
C SER A 59 -8.62 6.19 -2.16
N LEU A 60 -7.44 5.66 -1.86
CA LEU A 60 -6.39 6.34 -1.09
C LEU A 60 -5.28 6.92 -1.99
N LEU A 61 -5.22 6.57 -3.27
CA LEU A 61 -4.10 6.93 -4.14
C LEU A 61 -3.98 8.43 -4.42
N GLU A 62 -5.08 9.20 -4.38
CA GLU A 62 -5.00 10.66 -4.50
C GLU A 62 -4.14 11.28 -3.39
N ARG A 63 -4.20 10.72 -2.17
CA ARG A 63 -3.41 11.19 -1.01
C ARG A 63 -1.91 10.93 -1.18
N VAL A 64 -1.51 10.00 -2.03
CA VAL A 64 -0.10 9.77 -2.37
C VAL A 64 0.53 11.01 -2.99
N GLY A 65 -0.28 11.83 -3.67
CA GLY A 65 0.17 13.08 -4.29
C GLY A 65 0.77 14.08 -3.30
N GLU A 66 0.34 14.04 -2.03
CA GLU A 66 0.87 14.89 -0.95
C GLU A 66 2.33 14.56 -0.60
N LEU A 67 2.76 13.33 -0.84
CA LEU A 67 4.11 12.85 -0.49
C LEU A 67 5.01 12.60 -1.69
N LEU A 68 4.47 12.05 -2.79
CA LEU A 68 5.24 11.62 -3.96
C LEU A 68 4.97 12.47 -5.22
N GLY A 69 4.03 13.42 -5.14
CA GLY A 69 3.67 14.32 -6.24
C GLY A 69 2.48 13.83 -7.07
N ALA A 70 1.78 14.78 -7.67
CA ALA A 70 0.51 14.55 -8.38
C ALA A 70 0.66 13.62 -9.59
N ASP A 71 1.77 13.69 -10.33
CA ASP A 71 1.99 12.85 -11.50
C ASP A 71 2.14 11.37 -11.13
N VAL A 72 2.84 11.08 -10.03
CA VAL A 72 2.99 9.72 -9.51
C VAL A 72 1.65 9.18 -9.04
N ALA A 73 0.89 9.99 -8.30
CA ALA A 73 -0.46 9.60 -7.86
C ALA A 73 -1.38 9.30 -9.06
N ALA A 74 -1.40 10.18 -10.07
CA ALA A 74 -2.20 9.98 -11.28
C ALA A 74 -1.82 8.70 -12.03
N GLN A 75 -0.52 8.42 -12.19
CA GLN A 75 -0.04 7.22 -12.84
C GLN A 75 -0.43 5.95 -12.06
N LEU A 76 -0.25 5.95 -10.74
CA LEU A 76 -0.62 4.80 -9.89
C LEU A 76 -2.13 4.55 -9.91
N THR A 77 -2.94 5.61 -9.88
CA THR A 77 -4.39 5.52 -10.00
C THR A 77 -4.77 4.87 -11.33
N ALA A 78 -4.22 5.34 -12.44
CA ALA A 78 -4.51 4.76 -13.76
C ALA A 78 -4.12 3.27 -13.84
N LEU A 79 -2.94 2.90 -13.34
CA LEU A 79 -2.47 1.52 -13.34
C LEU A 79 -3.36 0.60 -12.49
N LEU A 80 -3.72 1.03 -11.28
CA LEU A 80 -4.55 0.22 -10.39
C LEU A 80 -6.00 0.12 -10.88
N THR A 81 -6.53 1.17 -11.51
CA THR A 81 -7.84 1.12 -12.17
C THR A 81 -7.85 0.07 -13.28
N GLU A 82 -6.87 0.09 -14.18
CA GLU A 82 -6.76 -0.91 -15.26
C GLU A 82 -6.60 -2.33 -14.71
N GLU A 83 -5.75 -2.53 -13.69
CA GLU A 83 -5.57 -3.85 -13.06
C GLU A 83 -6.89 -4.40 -12.49
N ILE A 84 -7.68 -3.53 -11.85
CA ILE A 84 -9.00 -3.89 -11.32
C ILE A 84 -9.97 -4.21 -12.45
N GLU A 85 -10.06 -3.36 -13.49
CA GLU A 85 -10.97 -3.55 -14.62
C GLU A 85 -10.66 -4.84 -15.38
N SER A 86 -9.38 -5.05 -15.74
CA SER A 86 -8.89 -6.28 -16.35
C SER A 86 -9.18 -7.52 -15.50
N GLY A 87 -9.03 -7.41 -14.17
CA GLY A 87 -9.36 -8.48 -13.22
C GLY A 87 -10.85 -8.84 -13.18
N LEU A 88 -11.74 -7.91 -13.53
CA LEU A 88 -13.19 -8.12 -13.56
C LEU A 88 -13.70 -8.72 -14.88
N ASP A 89 -12.91 -8.67 -15.95
CA ASP A 89 -13.28 -9.18 -17.27
C ASP A 89 -13.19 -10.71 -17.40
N ALA A 90 -12.68 -11.39 -16.38
CA ALA A 90 -12.54 -12.84 -16.36
C ALA A 90 -13.31 -13.51 -15.21
N VAL A 91 -14.03 -14.59 -15.53
CA VAL A 91 -14.48 -15.54 -14.49
C VAL A 91 -13.33 -16.49 -14.20
N THR A 92 -12.91 -16.53 -12.94
CA THR A 92 -11.84 -17.40 -12.44
C THR A 92 -12.35 -18.83 -12.16
N ASP A 93 -11.42 -19.79 -12.12
CA ASP A 93 -11.76 -21.17 -11.76
C ASP A 93 -12.33 -21.31 -10.36
N TRP A 94 -11.89 -20.46 -9.43
CA TRP A 94 -12.46 -20.41 -8.10
C TRP A 94 -13.93 -19.99 -8.12
N GLN A 95 -14.27 -18.94 -8.88
CA GLN A 95 -15.66 -18.49 -9.04
C GLN A 95 -16.53 -19.59 -9.68
N ARG A 96 -16.03 -20.27 -10.73
CA ARG A 96 -16.71 -21.42 -11.35
C ARG A 96 -16.98 -22.54 -10.35
N ARG A 97 -15.95 -22.99 -9.63
CA ARG A 97 -16.09 -24.06 -8.60
C ARG A 97 -17.08 -23.67 -7.51
N ARG A 98 -17.01 -22.43 -7.01
CA ARG A 98 -17.93 -21.95 -5.98
C ARG A 98 -19.38 -21.86 -6.47
N GLY A 99 -19.59 -21.46 -7.72
CA GLY A 99 -20.92 -21.43 -8.34
C GLY A 99 -21.56 -22.81 -8.45
N ALA A 100 -20.79 -23.82 -8.87
CA ALA A 100 -21.27 -25.20 -8.99
C ALA A 100 -21.69 -25.85 -7.67
N LEU A 101 -21.22 -25.37 -6.51
CA LEU A 101 -21.67 -25.84 -5.20
C LEU A 101 -23.06 -25.33 -4.79
N ARG A 102 -23.66 -24.43 -5.58
CA ARG A 102 -24.97 -23.81 -5.31
C ARG A 102 -26.06 -24.26 -6.29
N SER A 103 -25.72 -25.05 -7.29
CA SER A 103 -26.65 -25.72 -8.22
C SER A 103 -26.96 -27.12 -7.75
#